data_AF-A0A6V8KFL3-F1
#
_entry.id   AF-A0A6V8KFL3-F1
#
_cell.length_a   1.000
_cell.length_b   1.000
_cell.length_c   1.000
_cell.angle_alpha   90.00
_cell.angle_beta   90.00
_cell.angle_gamma   90.00
#
_symmetry.space_group_name_H-M   'P 1'
#
loop_
_entity.id
_entity.type
_entity.pdbx_description
1 polymer ?
#
loop_
_entity_poly.entity_id
_entity_poly.type
_entity_poly.pdbx_seq_one_letter_code
_entity_poly.pdbx_strand_id
1 'polypeptide(L)'
;MARYYIEVLGGREHTRRLITLGTPYRGSVNAIRALTGDAFGALRRPFGWDGAVTEAARSFPALHELLPTYRCVAGDGEPRTLGDAGLADLTTAMVTAGAAFHAEIADAVARNGTPPYPVHAFVGKRQATWQSVAAGGGPRRYARSQRGRDHRGDGTVPLFSAVPPEWTTTEGAIAHAVRHGGICAAEDVLDLVLDKIEPLDLGGVLAPPCELGLDLPDILAAGDPIPVRVDADREDLLLEARLEDPVTGEVLAQAELLPDGAGGYRTSFESRPGSWRVTVEAVAEHPPVSVAELLTVGGP
;
A
#
# COMPACT_ATOMS: atom_id res chain seq x y z
N MET A 1 5.65 4.48 11.25
CA MET A 1 4.71 5.56 10.91
C MET A 1 3.68 5.16 9.85
N ALA A 2 4.00 5.10 8.55
CA ALA A 2 2.98 4.82 7.50
C ALA A 2 2.15 3.55 7.79
N ARG A 3 2.83 2.44 8.08
CA ARG A 3 2.15 1.18 8.42
C ARG A 3 1.32 1.22 9.71
N TYR A 4 1.71 2.05 10.68
CA TYR A 4 0.93 2.25 11.91
C TYR A 4 -0.37 3.00 11.59
N TYR A 5 -0.30 4.09 10.80
CA TYR A 5 -1.50 4.77 10.31
C TYR A 5 -2.43 3.81 9.57
N ILE A 6 -1.87 3.05 8.63
CA ILE A 6 -2.66 2.17 7.77
C ILE A 6 -3.32 1.06 8.58
N GLU A 7 -2.58 0.34 9.41
CA GLU A 7 -3.08 -0.89 10.06
C GLU A 7 -3.73 -0.63 11.42
N VAL A 8 -3.28 0.39 12.16
CA VAL A 8 -3.74 0.65 13.54
C VAL A 8 -4.78 1.78 13.59
N LEU A 9 -4.59 2.85 12.79
CA LEU A 9 -5.41 4.06 12.87
C LEU A 9 -6.54 4.15 11.83
N GLY A 10 -6.86 3.04 11.15
CA GLY A 10 -7.93 3.02 10.14
C GLY A 10 -7.55 3.68 8.81
N GLY A 11 -6.29 3.55 8.40
CA GLY A 11 -5.86 4.09 7.09
C GLY A 11 -6.07 3.15 5.92
N ARG A 12 -6.54 1.91 6.12
CA ARG A 12 -6.58 0.86 5.07
C ARG A 12 -7.47 1.24 3.90
N GLU A 13 -8.69 1.70 4.18
CA GLU A 13 -9.71 2.11 3.22
C GLU A 13 -9.28 3.31 2.36
N HIS A 14 -8.31 4.10 2.86
CA HIS A 14 -7.77 5.27 2.17
C HIS A 14 -6.45 4.97 1.45
N THR A 15 -5.93 3.75 1.57
CA THR A 15 -4.62 3.39 1.05
C THR A 15 -4.75 2.64 -0.26
N ARG A 16 -4.36 3.30 -1.36
CA ARG A 16 -4.27 2.66 -2.69
C ARG A 16 -3.07 1.70 -2.80
N ARG A 17 -1.98 1.99 -2.08
CA ARG A 17 -0.72 1.19 -2.06
C ARG A 17 0.20 1.67 -0.96
N LEU A 18 1.06 0.77 -0.47
CA LEU A 18 2.15 1.10 0.45
C LEU A 18 3.48 0.92 -0.27
N ILE A 19 4.26 1.99 -0.40
CA ILE A 19 5.63 1.97 -0.92
C ILE A 19 6.58 2.31 0.23
N THR A 20 7.54 1.42 0.51
CA THR A 20 8.54 1.64 1.56
C THR A 20 9.94 1.61 0.99
N LEU A 21 10.76 2.59 1.39
CA LEU A 21 12.16 2.70 0.99
C LEU A 21 13.05 2.47 2.21
N GLY A 22 13.87 1.41 2.22
CA GLY A 22 14.87 1.14 3.26
C GLY A 22 14.28 1.02 4.68
N THR A 23 13.00 0.66 4.80
CA THR A 23 12.28 0.75 6.06
C THR A 23 12.73 -0.34 7.05
N PRO A 24 13.15 0.01 8.28
CA PRO A 24 13.56 -0.96 9.29
C PRO A 24 12.35 -1.61 9.97
N TYR A 25 11.64 -2.49 9.26
CA TYR A 25 10.47 -3.21 9.77
C TYR A 25 10.73 -3.99 11.05
N ARG A 26 11.96 -4.49 11.26
CA ARG A 26 12.36 -5.20 12.49
C ARG A 26 13.45 -4.43 13.25
N GLY A 27 13.59 -3.13 13.03
CA GLY A 27 14.59 -2.27 13.67
C GLY A 27 16.01 -2.40 13.11
N SER A 28 16.95 -1.68 13.71
CA SER A 28 18.36 -1.67 13.29
C SER A 28 19.33 -1.60 14.48
N VAL A 29 20.50 -2.21 14.35
CA VAL A 29 21.56 -2.11 15.38
C VAL A 29 22.10 -0.68 15.51
N ASN A 30 21.93 0.17 14.50
CA ASN A 30 22.26 1.60 14.63
C ASN A 30 21.42 2.31 15.69
N ALA A 31 20.17 1.89 15.94
CA ALA A 31 19.37 2.43 17.04
C ALA A 31 19.99 2.10 18.40
N ILE A 32 20.47 0.86 18.59
CA ILE A 32 21.23 0.47 19.79
C ILE A 32 22.43 1.39 19.96
N ARG A 33 23.25 1.54 18.91
CA ARG A 33 24.45 2.39 18.94
C ARG A 33 24.13 3.84 19.28
N ALA A 34 23.01 4.39 18.80
CA ALA A 34 22.60 5.74 19.11
C ALA A 34 22.22 5.90 20.60
N LEU A 35 21.42 4.97 21.12
CA LEU A 35 20.92 5.01 22.50
C LEU A 35 21.98 4.65 23.55
N THR A 36 23.01 3.90 23.18
CA THR A 36 24.15 3.55 24.04
C THR A 36 25.35 4.49 23.89
N GLY A 37 25.28 5.49 23.01
CA GLY A 37 26.37 6.44 22.74
C GLY A 37 27.51 5.91 21.87
N ASP A 38 27.38 4.70 21.30
CA ASP A 38 28.40 4.07 20.44
C ASP A 38 28.31 4.50 18.95
N ALA A 39 27.33 5.34 18.60
CA ALA A 39 27.13 5.81 17.23
C ALA A 39 28.18 6.87 16.81
N PHE A 40 28.60 7.75 17.72
CA PHE A 40 29.37 8.97 17.40
C PHE A 40 30.74 9.07 18.09
N GLY A 41 31.06 8.12 18.96
CA GLY A 41 32.15 8.25 19.94
C GLY A 41 33.59 8.34 19.40
N ALA A 42 33.86 8.21 18.10
CA ALA A 42 35.19 8.49 17.56
C ALA A 42 35.34 9.93 17.03
N LEU A 43 34.24 10.52 16.56
CA LEU A 43 34.24 11.80 15.86
C LEU A 43 33.94 12.99 16.80
N ARG A 44 33.22 12.74 17.90
CA ARG A 44 32.68 13.77 18.79
C ARG A 44 33.29 13.80 20.19
N ARG A 45 34.06 12.78 20.58
CA ARG A 45 34.88 12.77 21.81
C ARG A 45 35.77 14.03 21.98
N PRO A 46 36.39 14.60 20.93
CA PRO A 46 37.19 15.82 21.09
C PRO A 46 36.38 17.05 21.49
N PHE A 47 35.07 17.05 21.20
CA PHE A 47 34.17 18.19 21.40
C PHE A 47 33.25 18.03 22.63
N GLY A 48 33.30 16.88 23.33
CA GLY A 48 32.52 16.62 24.55
C GLY A 48 31.00 16.50 24.34
N TRP A 49 30.52 16.39 23.10
CA TRP A 49 29.08 16.39 22.80
C TRP A 49 28.42 15.01 22.85
N ASP A 50 29.19 13.94 23.07
CA ASP A 50 28.68 12.57 23.03
C ASP A 50 27.55 12.32 24.05
N GLY A 51 27.70 12.85 25.28
CA GLY A 51 26.66 12.74 26.31
C GLY A 51 25.38 13.46 25.93
N ALA A 52 25.47 14.71 25.48
CA ALA A 52 24.29 15.51 25.09
C ALA A 52 23.55 14.91 23.88
N VAL A 53 24.28 14.38 22.89
CA VAL A 53 23.68 13.71 21.72
C VAL A 53 23.00 12.41 22.11
N THR A 54 23.59 11.64 23.02
CA THR A 54 23.00 10.38 23.51
C THR A 54 21.75 10.65 24.34
N GLU A 55 21.76 11.67 25.21
CA GLU A 55 20.57 12.07 25.97
C GLU A 55 19.47 12.61 25.07
N ALA A 56 19.82 13.41 24.06
CA ALA A 56 18.87 13.82 23.03
C ALA A 56 18.27 12.59 22.33
N ALA A 57 19.09 11.63 21.89
CA ALA A 57 18.64 10.39 21.27
C ALA A 57 17.65 9.61 22.16
N ARG A 58 17.92 9.50 23.46
CA ARG A 58 17.06 8.84 24.46
C ARG A 58 15.75 9.58 24.73
N SER A 59 15.67 10.87 24.42
CA SER A 59 14.45 11.67 24.59
C SER A 59 13.43 11.48 23.46
N PHE A 60 13.81 10.87 22.33
CA PHE A 60 12.92 10.64 21.19
C PHE A 60 12.37 9.21 21.18
N PRO A 61 11.05 9.00 21.43
CA PRO A 61 10.43 7.66 21.36
C PRO A 61 10.66 6.94 20.03
N ALA A 62 10.70 7.70 18.93
CA ALA A 62 10.98 7.18 17.59
C ALA A 62 12.30 6.39 17.49
N LEU A 63 13.32 6.71 18.31
CA LEU A 63 14.56 5.93 18.32
C LEU A 63 14.41 4.62 19.09
N HIS A 64 13.55 4.57 20.10
CA HIS A 64 13.21 3.32 20.80
C HIS A 64 12.43 2.39 19.87
N GLU A 65 11.51 2.94 19.09
CA GLU A 65 10.74 2.22 18.06
C GLU A 65 11.62 1.64 16.94
N LEU A 66 12.86 2.11 16.78
CA LEU A 66 13.83 1.58 15.81
C LEU A 66 14.72 0.48 16.39
N LEU A 67 14.57 0.13 17.67
CA LEU A 67 15.31 -0.97 18.29
C LEU A 67 14.97 -2.32 17.61
N PRO A 68 15.97 -3.21 17.44
CA PRO A 68 15.74 -4.54 16.89
C PRO A 68 14.68 -5.34 17.64
N THR A 69 13.69 -5.86 16.92
CA THR A 69 12.69 -6.82 17.42
C THR A 69 13.08 -8.27 17.17
N TYR A 70 14.22 -8.50 16.51
CA TYR A 70 14.81 -9.82 16.30
C TYR A 70 15.91 -10.13 17.33
N ARG A 71 16.34 -11.39 17.35
CA ARG A 71 17.37 -11.91 18.25
C ARG A 71 18.77 -11.40 17.88
N CYS A 72 19.08 -10.15 18.21
CA CYS A 72 20.33 -9.48 17.82
C CYS A 72 21.44 -9.50 18.88
N VAL A 73 21.15 -9.96 20.10
CA VAL A 73 22.13 -9.99 21.19
C VAL A 73 22.86 -11.32 21.21
N ALA A 74 24.13 -11.31 20.81
CA ALA A 74 24.99 -12.49 20.77
C ALA A 74 25.60 -12.80 22.15
N GLY A 75 25.76 -14.09 22.45
CA GLY A 75 26.43 -14.64 23.64
C GLY A 75 26.94 -16.04 23.35
N ASP A 76 27.17 -16.86 24.39
CA ASP A 76 27.75 -18.22 24.26
C ASP A 76 26.77 -19.28 23.70
N GLY A 77 25.69 -18.87 23.03
CA GLY A 77 24.66 -19.74 22.49
C GLY A 77 23.79 -19.04 21.44
N GLU A 78 22.53 -19.46 21.31
CA GLU A 78 21.59 -18.80 20.39
C GLU A 78 21.46 -17.30 20.72
N PRO A 79 21.49 -16.42 19.70
CA PRO A 79 21.23 -15.01 19.91
C PRO A 79 19.88 -14.80 20.60
N ARG A 80 19.82 -13.81 21.49
CA ARG A 80 18.62 -13.45 22.26
C ARG A 80 18.05 -12.11 21.80
N THR A 81 16.80 -11.85 22.13
CA THR A 81 16.20 -10.53 21.94
C THR A 81 16.79 -9.53 22.92
N LEU A 82 16.59 -8.22 22.68
CA LEU A 82 17.01 -7.19 23.63
C LEU A 82 16.29 -7.33 24.99
N GLY A 83 15.02 -7.73 24.98
CA GLY A 83 14.23 -7.94 26.20
C GLY A 83 14.76 -9.08 27.07
N ASP A 84 15.14 -10.20 26.46
CA ASP A 84 15.63 -11.38 27.18
C ASP A 84 17.08 -11.24 27.65
N ALA A 85 17.89 -10.51 26.89
CA ALA A 85 19.32 -10.40 27.18
C ALA A 85 19.65 -9.26 28.14
N GLY A 86 18.93 -8.15 28.04
CA GLY A 86 19.37 -6.87 28.57
C GLY A 86 20.62 -6.35 27.86
N LEU A 87 20.84 -5.04 27.93
CA LEU A 87 22.06 -4.43 27.44
C LEU A 87 22.39 -3.22 28.32
N ALA A 88 23.63 -3.12 28.80
CA ALA A 88 24.06 -1.96 29.57
C ALA A 88 23.79 -0.67 28.78
N ASP A 89 23.38 0.38 29.48
CA ASP A 89 23.00 1.70 28.94
C ASP A 89 21.71 1.73 28.10
N LEU A 90 21.00 0.60 27.97
CA LEU A 90 19.70 0.50 27.34
C LEU A 90 18.67 0.06 28.39
N THR A 91 17.80 0.98 28.80
CA THR A 91 16.84 0.70 29.88
C THR A 91 15.74 -0.26 29.43
N THR A 92 15.20 -1.05 30.36
CA THR A 92 14.03 -1.92 30.11
C THR A 92 12.85 -1.13 29.56
N ALA A 93 12.64 0.12 30.01
CA ALA A 93 11.56 0.98 29.52
C ALA A 93 11.71 1.30 28.03
N MET A 94 12.92 1.62 27.57
CA MET A 94 13.20 1.88 26.15
C MET A 94 12.92 0.64 25.28
N VAL A 95 13.42 -0.51 25.71
CA VAL A 95 13.21 -1.79 25.00
C VAL A 95 11.74 -2.16 24.95
N THR A 96 11.03 -2.03 26.07
CA THR A 96 9.60 -2.37 26.18
C THR A 96 8.75 -1.45 25.33
N ALA A 97 9.02 -0.14 25.32
CA ALA A 97 8.29 0.82 24.49
C ALA A 97 8.44 0.50 22.99
N GLY A 98 9.67 0.25 22.53
CA GLY A 98 9.91 -0.15 21.14
C GLY A 98 9.23 -1.47 20.77
N ALA A 99 9.32 -2.48 21.64
CA ALA A 99 8.69 -3.78 21.42
C ALA A 99 7.15 -3.67 21.36
N ALA A 100 6.55 -2.88 22.25
CA ALA A 100 5.11 -2.65 22.29
C ALA A 100 4.59 -2.01 21.00
N PHE A 101 5.30 -1.00 20.48
CA PHE A 101 4.95 -0.35 19.21
C PHE A 101 4.91 -1.34 18.03
N HIS A 102 5.91 -2.22 17.92
CA HIS A 102 5.93 -3.23 16.85
C HIS A 102 4.89 -4.33 17.07
N ALA A 103 4.64 -4.73 18.31
CA ALA A 103 3.61 -5.72 18.65
C ALA A 103 2.22 -5.19 18.28
N GLU A 104 1.92 -3.93 18.56
CA GLU A 104 0.65 -3.30 18.21
C GLU A 104 0.40 -3.31 16.69
N ILE A 105 1.42 -3.00 15.89
CA ILE A 105 1.34 -3.10 14.41
C ILE A 105 1.13 -4.54 13.97
N ALA A 106 1.89 -5.49 14.53
CA ALA A 106 1.80 -6.90 14.17
C ALA A 106 0.42 -7.49 14.50
N ASP A 107 -0.11 -7.18 15.68
CA ASP A 107 -1.43 -7.62 16.11
C ASP A 107 -2.52 -7.00 15.22
N ALA A 108 -2.40 -5.73 14.84
CA ALA A 108 -3.33 -5.09 13.92
C ALA A 108 -3.31 -5.75 12.53
N VAL A 109 -2.13 -5.99 11.96
CA VAL A 109 -1.98 -6.69 10.68
C VAL A 109 -2.58 -8.09 10.74
N ALA A 110 -2.35 -8.83 11.83
CA ALA A 110 -2.91 -10.16 12.02
C ALA A 110 -4.44 -10.14 12.11
N ARG A 111 -5.02 -9.17 12.84
CA ARG A 111 -6.47 -8.97 12.92
C ARG A 111 -7.09 -8.56 11.58
N ASN A 112 -6.42 -7.66 10.85
CA ASN A 112 -6.94 -7.09 9.62
C ASN A 112 -6.78 -8.03 8.41
N GLY A 113 -5.90 -9.04 8.49
CA GLY A 113 -5.67 -10.02 7.44
C GLY A 113 -4.98 -9.44 6.20
N THR A 114 -5.18 -10.08 5.05
CA THR A 114 -4.53 -9.69 3.78
C THR A 114 -4.84 -8.23 3.42
N PRO A 115 -3.83 -7.40 3.14
CA PRO A 115 -4.05 -6.02 2.70
C PRO A 115 -4.86 -5.95 1.40
N PRO A 116 -5.89 -5.07 1.32
CA PRO A 116 -6.63 -4.82 0.07
C PRO A 116 -5.83 -3.98 -0.95
N TYR A 117 -4.58 -3.64 -0.62
CA TYR A 117 -3.67 -2.85 -1.45
C TYR A 117 -2.32 -3.56 -1.61
N PRO A 118 -1.59 -3.30 -2.69
CA PRO A 118 -0.24 -3.85 -2.86
C PRO A 118 0.76 -3.18 -1.91
N VAL A 119 1.73 -3.98 -1.46
CA VAL A 119 2.89 -3.53 -0.68
C VAL A 119 4.15 -3.68 -1.51
N HIS A 120 4.84 -2.57 -1.76
CA HIS A 120 6.11 -2.53 -2.51
C HIS A 120 7.25 -2.15 -1.58
N ALA A 121 8.11 -3.13 -1.26
CA ALA A 121 9.26 -2.93 -0.39
C ALA A 121 10.55 -2.75 -1.21
N PHE A 122 11.01 -1.51 -1.34
CA PHE A 122 12.31 -1.18 -1.89
C PHE A 122 13.38 -1.25 -0.80
N VAL A 123 14.38 -2.09 -1.00
CA VAL A 123 15.38 -2.42 0.02
C VAL A 123 16.78 -2.22 -0.52
N GLY A 124 17.69 -1.68 0.31
CA GLY A 124 19.11 -1.64 -0.05
C GLY A 124 19.81 -2.98 0.27
N LYS A 125 20.76 -3.37 -0.59
CA LYS A 125 21.53 -4.62 -0.48
C LYS A 125 23.01 -4.41 -0.78
N ARG A 126 23.82 -5.36 -0.27
CA ARG A 126 25.29 -5.49 -0.45
C ARG A 126 26.15 -4.58 0.43
N GLN A 127 25.60 -3.56 1.07
CA GLN A 127 26.37 -2.72 1.99
C GLN A 127 26.61 -3.44 3.32
N ALA A 128 27.79 -3.19 3.87
CA ALA A 128 28.22 -3.75 5.13
C ALA A 128 27.39 -3.10 6.26
N THR A 129 26.59 -3.91 6.96
CA THR A 129 25.53 -3.41 7.85
C THR A 129 25.58 -4.14 9.20
N TRP A 130 25.47 -3.38 10.30
CA TRP A 130 25.45 -3.95 11.66
C TRP A 130 24.18 -4.78 11.87
N GLN A 131 24.36 -6.01 12.35
CA GLN A 131 23.31 -7.04 12.44
C GLN A 131 23.19 -7.64 13.84
N SER A 132 24.25 -7.61 14.63
CA SER A 132 24.21 -8.08 16.02
C SER A 132 25.14 -7.28 16.93
N VAL A 133 24.91 -7.42 18.23
CA VAL A 133 25.75 -6.86 19.30
C VAL A 133 26.04 -7.96 20.31
N ALA A 134 27.29 -8.05 20.75
CA ALA A 134 27.68 -8.87 21.89
C ALA A 134 28.00 -7.96 23.08
N ALA A 135 27.50 -8.30 24.26
CA ALA A 135 27.85 -7.67 25.51
C ALA A 135 28.15 -8.74 26.55
N GLY A 136 29.44 -8.91 26.85
CA GLY A 136 29.91 -9.61 28.05
C GLY A 136 30.24 -8.60 29.15
N GLY A 137 31.02 -8.99 30.16
CA GLY A 137 31.54 -8.08 31.20
C GLY A 137 32.52 -7.00 30.72
N GLY A 138 32.54 -6.67 29.43
CA GLY A 138 33.44 -5.68 28.79
C GLY A 138 32.72 -4.85 27.72
N PRO A 139 33.47 -4.09 26.89
CA PRO A 139 32.88 -3.19 25.89
C PRO A 139 31.98 -3.93 24.89
N ARG A 140 30.86 -3.29 24.51
CA ARG A 140 29.95 -3.79 23.46
C ARG A 140 30.70 -3.98 22.15
N ARG A 141 30.50 -5.13 21.50
CA ARG A 141 31.09 -5.45 20.20
C ARG A 141 29.98 -5.61 19.17
N TYR A 142 30.01 -4.80 18.13
CA TYR A 142 29.06 -4.86 17.03
C TYR A 142 29.59 -5.76 15.92
N ALA A 143 28.72 -6.56 15.31
CA ALA A 143 29.06 -7.43 14.21
C ALA A 143 28.14 -7.21 13.01
N ARG A 144 28.69 -7.41 11.81
CA ARG A 144 27.97 -7.36 10.53
C ARG A 144 27.44 -8.73 10.11
N SER A 145 27.22 -9.58 11.08
CA SER A 145 26.69 -10.92 10.87
C SER A 145 25.61 -11.22 11.88
N GLN A 146 24.71 -12.11 11.48
CA GLN A 146 23.70 -12.72 12.32
C GLN A 146 23.91 -14.22 12.25
N ARG A 147 24.06 -14.89 13.40
CA ARG A 147 24.39 -16.33 13.48
C ARG A 147 25.58 -16.71 12.59
N GLY A 148 26.64 -15.91 12.62
CA GLY A 148 27.87 -16.14 11.84
C GLY A 148 27.77 -15.82 10.34
N ARG A 149 26.58 -15.50 9.81
CA ARG A 149 26.39 -15.17 8.39
C ARG A 149 26.17 -13.66 8.20
N ASP A 150 26.84 -13.08 7.22
CA ASP A 150 26.59 -11.69 6.82
C ASP A 150 25.46 -11.65 5.79
N HIS A 151 24.30 -11.10 6.19
CA HIS A 151 23.14 -10.95 5.31
C HIS A 151 23.14 -9.64 4.53
N ARG A 152 24.15 -8.78 4.72
CA ARG A 152 24.25 -7.44 4.16
C ARG A 152 23.01 -6.59 4.47
N GLY A 153 22.96 -5.40 3.87
CA GLY A 153 21.87 -4.44 3.99
C GLY A 153 22.23 -3.20 3.22
N ASP A 154 21.71 -2.05 3.66
CA ASP A 154 21.93 -0.73 3.05
C ASP A 154 22.97 0.15 3.79
N GLY A 155 23.67 -0.43 4.76
CA GLY A 155 24.62 0.26 5.65
C GLY A 155 24.00 0.73 6.97
N THR A 156 22.67 0.70 7.09
CA THR A 156 21.90 1.03 8.30
C THR A 156 21.00 -0.13 8.70
N VAL A 157 20.20 -0.62 7.76
CA VAL A 157 19.16 -1.63 7.94
C VAL A 157 19.60 -2.94 7.26
N PRO A 158 19.70 -4.05 8.00
CA PRO A 158 19.95 -5.36 7.41
C PRO A 158 18.84 -5.76 6.43
N LEU A 159 19.17 -6.49 5.37
CA LEU A 159 18.20 -6.88 4.34
C LEU A 159 16.98 -7.63 4.92
N PHE A 160 17.20 -8.54 5.87
CA PHE A 160 16.11 -9.28 6.52
C PHE A 160 15.24 -8.42 7.46
N SER A 161 15.72 -7.24 7.85
CA SER A 161 14.94 -6.27 8.61
C SER A 161 14.22 -5.27 7.71
N ALA A 162 14.58 -5.20 6.43
CA ALA A 162 14.08 -4.23 5.48
C ALA A 162 12.75 -4.62 4.79
N VAL A 163 12.21 -5.80 5.10
CA VAL A 163 10.97 -6.35 4.52
C VAL A 163 9.89 -6.56 5.58
N PRO A 164 8.59 -6.55 5.23
CA PRO A 164 7.51 -6.79 6.17
C PRO A 164 7.72 -8.03 7.08
N PRO A 165 7.35 -7.95 8.38
CA PRO A 165 7.45 -9.04 9.35
C PRO A 165 6.81 -10.37 8.95
N GLU A 166 5.69 -10.28 8.25
CA GLU A 166 4.83 -11.36 7.79
C GLU A 166 5.34 -12.05 6.51
N TRP A 167 6.33 -11.47 5.82
CA TRP A 167 6.96 -12.13 4.67
C TRP A 167 7.94 -13.21 5.12
N THR A 168 7.85 -14.39 4.49
CA THR A 168 8.70 -15.54 4.78
C THR A 168 10.06 -15.49 4.07
N THR A 169 10.14 -14.77 2.94
CA THR A 169 11.36 -14.59 2.14
C THR A 169 11.46 -13.13 1.67
N THR A 170 12.60 -12.76 1.09
CA THR A 170 12.81 -11.44 0.47
C THR A 170 12.47 -11.43 -1.02
N GLU A 171 11.80 -12.46 -1.55
CA GLU A 171 11.53 -12.62 -2.98
C GLU A 171 10.68 -11.49 -3.55
N GLY A 172 9.67 -11.04 -2.81
CA GLY A 172 8.83 -9.89 -3.19
C GLY A 172 9.48 -8.52 -3.02
N ALA A 173 10.73 -8.44 -2.54
CA ALA A 173 11.42 -7.18 -2.30
C ALA A 173 12.13 -6.69 -3.56
N ILE A 174 12.04 -5.39 -3.83
CA ILE A 174 12.73 -4.72 -4.93
C ILE A 174 14.09 -4.24 -4.42
N ALA A 175 15.14 -5.05 -4.65
CA ALA A 175 16.42 -4.89 -3.96
C ALA A 175 17.51 -4.20 -4.80
N HIS A 176 17.99 -3.05 -4.33
CA HIS A 176 18.99 -2.20 -5.02
C HIS A 176 20.31 -2.11 -4.26
N ALA A 177 21.42 -2.00 -4.99
CA ALA A 177 22.75 -1.87 -4.41
C ALA A 177 23.06 -0.45 -3.91
N VAL A 178 22.20 0.10 -3.05
CA VAL A 178 22.21 1.51 -2.61
C VAL A 178 22.37 1.66 -1.10
N ARG A 179 23.00 2.75 -0.65
CA ARG A 179 23.10 3.10 0.78
C ARG A 179 21.79 3.69 1.30
N HIS A 180 21.52 3.49 2.59
CA HIS A 180 20.31 3.98 3.27
C HIS A 180 19.98 5.44 2.99
N GLY A 181 20.94 6.36 3.17
CA GLY A 181 20.72 7.79 2.94
C GLY A 181 20.57 8.19 1.48
N GLY A 182 20.94 7.32 0.53
CA GLY A 182 20.86 7.59 -0.91
C GLY A 182 19.65 6.92 -1.59
N ILE A 183 18.91 6.04 -0.90
CA ILE A 183 17.83 5.26 -1.53
C ILE A 183 16.73 6.15 -2.10
N CYS A 184 16.40 7.25 -1.42
CA CYS A 184 15.37 8.19 -1.86
C CYS A 184 15.80 9.12 -3.01
N ALA A 185 17.07 9.06 -3.41
CA ALA A 185 17.65 9.90 -4.46
C ALA A 185 18.31 9.07 -5.57
N ALA A 186 18.18 7.75 -5.53
CA ALA A 186 18.72 6.86 -6.54
C ALA A 186 17.77 6.83 -7.74
N GLU A 187 18.26 7.24 -8.91
CA GLU A 187 17.46 7.35 -10.14
C GLU A 187 16.75 6.02 -10.47
N ASP A 188 17.48 4.91 -10.40
CA ASP A 188 16.94 3.57 -10.66
C ASP A 188 15.84 3.13 -9.68
N VAL A 189 15.88 3.62 -8.45
CA VAL A 189 14.81 3.40 -7.46
C VAL A 189 13.61 4.29 -7.76
N LEU A 190 13.84 5.56 -8.09
CA LEU A 190 12.78 6.52 -8.38
C LEU A 190 11.99 6.14 -9.63
N ASP A 191 12.67 5.69 -10.69
CA ASP A 191 12.02 5.20 -11.91
C ASP A 191 11.05 4.05 -11.60
N LEU A 192 11.50 3.07 -10.83
CA LEU A 192 10.64 1.94 -10.43
C LEU A 192 9.54 2.35 -9.45
N VAL A 193 9.74 3.36 -8.61
CA VAL A 193 8.69 3.92 -7.75
C VAL A 193 7.62 4.57 -8.61
N LEU A 194 8.00 5.32 -9.66
CA LEU A 194 7.07 5.92 -10.61
C LEU A 194 6.24 4.85 -11.32
N ASP A 195 6.84 3.74 -11.76
CA ASP A 195 6.11 2.59 -12.31
C ASP A 195 5.07 2.01 -11.34
N LYS A 196 5.31 2.13 -10.03
CA LYS A 196 4.34 1.73 -9.00
C LYS A 196 3.33 2.80 -8.67
N ILE A 197 3.55 4.07 -9.00
CA ILE A 197 2.60 5.18 -8.81
C ILE A 197 1.65 5.30 -10.02
N GLU A 198 2.17 5.08 -11.22
CA GLU A 198 1.47 5.14 -12.50
C GLU A 198 1.66 3.84 -13.27
N PRO A 199 1.08 2.72 -12.80
CA PRO A 199 1.15 1.47 -13.54
C PRO A 199 0.39 1.61 -14.85
N LEU A 200 0.89 0.95 -15.90
CA LEU A 200 0.16 0.83 -17.16
C LEU A 200 -1.16 0.09 -16.94
N ASP A 201 -2.27 0.72 -17.29
CA ASP A 201 -3.57 0.06 -17.32
C ASP A 201 -3.66 -0.85 -18.55
N LEU A 202 -3.39 -2.14 -18.32
CA LEU A 202 -3.45 -3.14 -19.38
C LEU A 202 -4.87 -3.31 -19.92
N GLY A 203 -5.90 -3.07 -19.11
CA GLY A 203 -7.30 -3.13 -19.55
C GLY A 203 -7.55 -2.08 -20.62
N GLY A 204 -7.36 -0.80 -20.28
CA GLY A 204 -7.52 0.29 -21.24
C GLY A 204 -6.62 0.20 -22.48
N VAL A 205 -5.47 -0.47 -22.41
CA VAL A 205 -4.57 -0.65 -23.57
C VAL A 205 -4.97 -1.83 -24.46
N LEU A 206 -5.27 -2.98 -23.87
CA LEU A 206 -5.50 -4.23 -24.63
C LEU A 206 -6.97 -4.42 -25.02
N ALA A 207 -7.88 -3.82 -24.27
CA ALA A 207 -9.32 -3.83 -24.47
C ALA A 207 -9.87 -2.45 -24.08
N PRO A 208 -9.65 -1.41 -24.92
CA PRO A 208 -10.15 -0.08 -24.63
C PRO A 208 -11.67 -0.12 -24.43
N PRO A 209 -12.22 0.64 -23.46
CA PRO A 209 -13.65 0.67 -23.21
C PRO A 209 -14.38 1.10 -24.49
N CYS A 210 -15.49 0.44 -24.80
CA CYS A 210 -16.37 0.88 -25.88
C CYS A 210 -16.98 2.25 -25.57
N GLU A 211 -17.34 2.99 -26.60
CA GLU A 211 -18.10 4.24 -26.48
C GLU A 211 -19.57 3.98 -26.81
N LEU A 212 -20.48 4.47 -25.97
CA LEU A 212 -21.94 4.34 -26.16
C LEU A 212 -22.56 5.73 -26.34
N GLY A 213 -23.26 5.93 -27.46
CA GLY A 213 -24.15 7.06 -27.70
C GLY A 213 -25.59 6.64 -27.50
N LEU A 214 -26.34 7.34 -26.66
CA LEU A 214 -27.75 7.08 -26.41
C LEU A 214 -28.61 8.08 -27.19
N ASP A 215 -29.58 7.59 -27.96
CA ASP A 215 -30.58 8.39 -28.66
C ASP A 215 -31.96 8.10 -28.06
N LEU A 216 -32.49 9.10 -27.35
CA LEU A 216 -33.77 9.12 -26.68
C LEU A 216 -34.47 10.46 -26.92
N PRO A 217 -35.81 10.48 -27.01
CA PRO A 217 -36.55 11.73 -27.02
C PRO A 217 -36.62 12.36 -25.62
N ASP A 218 -36.37 13.67 -25.53
CA ASP A 218 -36.52 14.44 -24.28
C ASP A 218 -37.95 14.40 -23.73
N ILE A 219 -38.94 14.45 -24.63
CA ILE A 219 -40.36 14.52 -24.30
C ILE A 219 -41.12 13.54 -25.20
N LEU A 220 -41.96 12.71 -24.58
CA LEU A 220 -42.79 11.71 -25.25
C LEU A 220 -44.28 11.97 -24.93
N ALA A 221 -45.17 11.74 -25.89
CA ALA A 221 -46.61 11.77 -25.63
C ALA A 221 -47.05 10.55 -24.81
N ALA A 222 -48.14 10.69 -24.06
CA ALA A 222 -48.72 9.60 -23.29
C ALA A 222 -49.14 8.44 -24.19
N GLY A 223 -48.66 7.22 -23.90
CA GLY A 223 -49.06 6.00 -24.61
C GLY A 223 -48.16 5.60 -25.78
N ASP A 224 -47.28 6.49 -26.26
CA ASP A 224 -46.23 6.10 -27.21
C ASP A 224 -45.17 5.27 -26.47
N PRO A 225 -44.60 4.20 -27.06
CA PRO A 225 -43.51 3.46 -26.43
C PRO A 225 -42.24 4.32 -26.39
N ILE A 226 -41.43 4.17 -25.34
CA ILE A 226 -40.13 4.85 -25.22
C ILE A 226 -39.13 4.12 -26.12
N PRO A 227 -38.67 4.70 -27.25
CA PRO A 227 -37.68 4.06 -28.09
C PRO A 227 -36.29 4.27 -27.50
N VAL A 228 -35.53 3.19 -27.31
CA VAL A 228 -34.14 3.26 -26.85
C VAL A 228 -33.26 2.84 -28.03
N ARG A 229 -32.40 3.75 -28.50
CA ARG A 229 -31.40 3.46 -29.53
C ARG A 229 -30.01 3.76 -29.00
N VAL A 230 -29.07 2.88 -29.32
CA VAL A 230 -27.68 3.05 -28.94
C VAL A 230 -26.79 2.92 -30.17
N ASP A 231 -25.96 3.93 -30.40
CA ASP A 231 -24.81 3.86 -31.29
C ASP A 231 -23.60 3.42 -30.47
N ALA A 232 -22.78 2.52 -31.02
CA ALA A 232 -21.56 2.09 -30.35
C ALA A 232 -20.42 1.94 -31.36
N ASP A 233 -19.19 2.15 -30.88
CA ASP A 233 -17.98 1.94 -31.68
C ASP A 233 -17.65 0.45 -31.91
N ARG A 234 -18.42 -0.46 -31.30
CA ARG A 234 -18.29 -1.92 -31.40
C ARG A 234 -19.63 -2.62 -31.61
N GLU A 235 -19.61 -3.64 -32.48
CA GLU A 235 -20.80 -4.40 -32.92
C GLU A 235 -21.05 -5.69 -32.11
N ASP A 236 -20.18 -6.05 -31.16
CA ASP A 236 -20.21 -7.30 -30.40
C ASP A 236 -20.57 -7.14 -28.92
N LEU A 237 -21.30 -6.07 -28.57
CA LEU A 237 -21.63 -5.74 -27.18
C LEU A 237 -22.92 -6.44 -26.73
N LEU A 238 -22.91 -6.87 -25.47
CA LEU A 238 -24.13 -7.25 -24.75
C LEU A 238 -24.62 -6.04 -23.96
N LEU A 239 -25.70 -5.42 -24.43
CA LEU A 239 -26.26 -4.21 -23.84
C LEU A 239 -27.57 -4.48 -23.12
N GLU A 240 -27.71 -3.90 -21.93
CA GLU A 240 -28.92 -3.96 -21.11
C GLU A 240 -29.40 -2.54 -20.81
N ALA A 241 -30.67 -2.25 -21.08
CA ALA A 241 -31.32 -1.00 -20.70
C ALA A 241 -32.14 -1.20 -19.42
N ARG A 242 -32.13 -0.20 -18.53
CA ARG A 242 -33.01 -0.08 -17.37
C ARG A 242 -33.78 1.22 -17.44
N LEU A 243 -35.07 1.16 -17.16
CA LEU A 243 -35.95 2.32 -16.98
C LEU A 243 -36.19 2.49 -15.48
N GLU A 244 -35.81 3.64 -14.93
CA GLU A 244 -35.75 3.87 -13.49
C GLU A 244 -36.40 5.19 -13.10
N ASP A 245 -36.98 5.24 -11.90
CA ASP A 245 -37.35 6.51 -11.28
C ASP A 245 -36.07 7.30 -10.94
N PRO A 246 -35.90 8.54 -11.44
CA PRO A 246 -34.66 9.27 -11.31
C PRO A 246 -34.36 9.75 -9.87
N VAL A 247 -35.37 9.75 -8.99
CA VAL A 247 -35.29 10.21 -7.60
C VAL A 247 -35.06 9.04 -6.65
N THR A 248 -35.83 7.96 -6.80
CA THR A 248 -35.78 6.80 -5.89
C THR A 248 -34.79 5.74 -6.35
N GLY A 249 -34.45 5.71 -7.65
CA GLY A 249 -33.64 4.65 -8.25
C GLY A 249 -34.40 3.33 -8.41
N GLU A 250 -35.73 3.32 -8.23
CA GLU A 250 -36.54 2.13 -8.43
C GLU A 250 -36.53 1.74 -9.92
N VAL A 251 -36.09 0.51 -10.21
CA VAL A 251 -36.10 -0.06 -11.57
C VAL A 251 -37.53 -0.49 -11.92
N LEU A 252 -38.13 0.20 -12.88
CA LEU A 252 -39.48 -0.10 -13.36
C LEU A 252 -39.48 -1.23 -14.41
N ALA A 253 -38.49 -1.22 -15.29
CA ALA A 253 -38.34 -2.21 -16.35
C ALA A 253 -36.88 -2.37 -16.75
N GLN A 254 -36.56 -3.53 -17.32
CA GLN A 254 -35.24 -3.86 -17.85
C GLN A 254 -35.40 -4.68 -19.14
N ALA A 255 -34.55 -4.43 -20.13
CA ALA A 255 -34.58 -5.14 -21.40
C ALA A 255 -33.18 -5.21 -22.02
N GLU A 256 -32.88 -6.33 -22.68
CA GLU A 256 -31.71 -6.44 -23.55
C GLU A 256 -31.92 -5.60 -24.82
N LEU A 257 -30.86 -4.98 -25.34
CA LEU A 257 -30.89 -4.34 -26.65
C LEU A 257 -30.42 -5.33 -27.71
N LEU A 258 -31.11 -5.32 -28.86
CA LEU A 258 -30.76 -6.16 -29.99
C LEU A 258 -30.05 -5.32 -31.06
N PRO A 259 -29.04 -5.88 -31.76
CA PRO A 259 -28.43 -5.23 -32.92
C PRO A 259 -29.51 -4.87 -33.97
N ASP A 260 -29.44 -3.65 -34.51
CA ASP A 260 -30.40 -3.14 -35.48
C ASP A 260 -30.00 -3.41 -36.95
N GLY A 261 -28.78 -3.91 -37.16
CA GLY A 261 -28.21 -4.24 -38.47
C GLY A 261 -27.61 -3.04 -39.23
N ALA A 262 -27.55 -1.86 -38.61
CA ALA A 262 -26.99 -0.63 -39.16
C ALA A 262 -25.80 -0.10 -38.32
N GLY A 263 -25.24 -0.94 -37.44
CA GLY A 263 -24.16 -0.57 -36.51
C GLY A 263 -24.65 -0.13 -35.13
N GLY A 264 -25.97 -0.13 -34.88
CA GLY A 264 -26.55 0.26 -33.59
C GLY A 264 -27.30 -0.87 -32.90
N TYR A 265 -27.87 -0.55 -31.74
CA TYR A 265 -28.69 -1.42 -30.92
C TYR A 265 -30.01 -0.73 -30.60
N ARG A 266 -31.07 -1.51 -30.39
CA ARG A 266 -32.37 -0.97 -30.04
C ARG A 266 -33.17 -1.82 -29.07
N THR A 267 -33.99 -1.16 -28.27
CA THR A 267 -35.09 -1.76 -27.50
C THR A 267 -36.21 -0.74 -27.32
N SER A 268 -37.28 -1.10 -26.63
CA SER A 268 -38.34 -0.16 -26.27
C SER A 268 -39.01 -0.52 -24.96
N PHE A 269 -39.43 0.48 -24.21
CA PHE A 269 -40.24 0.31 -23.00
C PHE A 269 -41.67 0.82 -23.19
N GLU A 270 -42.61 0.25 -22.43
CA GLU A 270 -43.93 0.86 -22.27
C GLU A 270 -43.80 2.19 -21.52
N SER A 271 -44.45 3.24 -22.02
CA SER A 271 -44.42 4.54 -21.35
C SER A 271 -45.44 4.64 -20.23
N ARG A 272 -45.06 5.35 -19.17
CA ARG A 272 -45.96 5.79 -18.10
C ARG A 272 -45.78 7.29 -17.90
N PRO A 273 -46.84 8.09 -17.68
CA PRO A 273 -46.69 9.51 -17.40
C PRO A 273 -45.73 9.76 -16.24
N GLY A 274 -44.83 10.74 -16.41
CA GLY A 274 -43.79 11.06 -15.42
C GLY A 274 -42.42 11.28 -16.03
N SER A 275 -41.43 11.50 -15.18
CA SER A 275 -40.02 11.63 -15.58
C SER A 275 -39.27 10.36 -15.23
N TRP A 276 -38.47 9.87 -16.17
CA TRP A 276 -37.77 8.59 -16.06
C TRP A 276 -36.31 8.75 -16.46
N ARG A 277 -35.43 7.94 -15.88
CA ARG A 277 -34.05 7.75 -16.33
C ARG A 277 -33.97 6.45 -17.12
N VAL A 278 -33.38 6.50 -18.30
CA VAL A 278 -32.95 5.29 -19.02
C VAL A 278 -31.45 5.19 -18.89
N THR A 279 -30.97 4.06 -18.39
CA THR A 279 -29.55 3.72 -18.32
C THR A 279 -29.31 2.53 -19.23
N VAL A 280 -28.33 2.61 -20.12
CA VAL A 280 -27.85 1.47 -20.91
C VAL A 280 -26.44 1.11 -20.46
N GLU A 281 -26.21 -0.18 -20.22
CA GLU A 281 -24.95 -0.72 -19.71
C GLU A 281 -24.42 -1.84 -20.62
N ALA A 282 -23.14 -1.78 -20.97
CA ALA A 282 -22.41 -2.88 -21.59
C ALA A 282 -21.97 -3.87 -20.51
N VAL A 283 -22.85 -4.84 -20.20
CA VAL A 283 -22.73 -5.70 -19.01
C VAL A 283 -21.58 -6.70 -19.05
N ALA A 284 -21.03 -6.96 -20.24
CA ALA A 284 -19.88 -7.85 -20.44
C ALA A 284 -18.52 -7.13 -20.32
N GLU A 285 -18.52 -5.79 -20.23
CA GLU A 285 -17.29 -4.99 -20.11
C GLU A 285 -16.82 -4.88 -18.66
N HIS A 286 -15.50 -4.76 -18.46
CA HIS A 286 -14.89 -4.72 -17.14
C HIS A 286 -13.82 -3.61 -17.04
N PRO A 287 -14.12 -2.47 -16.37
CA PRO A 287 -15.38 -2.15 -15.70
C PRO A 287 -16.55 -1.95 -16.71
N PRO A 288 -17.82 -2.08 -16.27
CA PRO A 288 -18.96 -1.83 -17.13
C PRO A 288 -18.95 -0.40 -17.67
N VAL A 289 -19.26 -0.24 -18.95
CA VAL A 289 -19.48 1.05 -19.59
C VAL A 289 -20.98 1.33 -19.60
N SER A 290 -21.39 2.53 -19.17
CA SER A 290 -22.80 2.90 -19.15
C SER A 290 -23.04 4.32 -19.64
N VAL A 291 -24.17 4.54 -20.30
CA VAL A 291 -24.69 5.86 -20.68
C VAL A 291 -26.12 5.99 -20.14
N ALA A 292 -26.49 7.18 -19.67
CA ALA A 292 -27.82 7.41 -19.11
C ALA A 292 -28.36 8.79 -19.51
N GLU A 293 -29.68 8.84 -19.69
CA GLU A 293 -30.40 10.06 -20.08
C GLU A 293 -31.77 10.12 -19.40
N LEU A 294 -32.32 11.34 -19.27
CA LEU A 294 -33.63 11.59 -18.69
C LEU A 294 -34.64 11.87 -19.80
N LEU A 295 -35.84 11.33 -19.65
CA LEU A 295 -36.97 11.69 -20.50
C LEU A 295 -38.20 12.04 -19.67
N THR A 296 -39.12 12.80 -20.26
CA THR A 296 -40.43 13.08 -19.66
C THR A 296 -41.55 12.58 -20.57
N VAL A 297 -42.44 11.75 -20.02
CA VAL A 297 -43.65 11.31 -20.68
C VAL A 297 -44.80 12.18 -20.21
N GLY A 298 -45.48 12.84 -21.15
CA GLY A 298 -46.64 13.69 -20.88
C GLY A 298 -47.78 12.94 -20.18
N GLY A 299 -48.58 13.66 -19.41
CA GLY A 299 -49.87 13.18 -18.91
C GLY A 299 -50.96 13.28 -19.98
N PRO A 300 -52.06 12.52 -19.84
CA PRO A 300 -53.26 12.69 -20.65
C PRO A 300 -53.92 14.05 -20.45
#